data_AF-A0A1X7GT35-F1
#
_entry.id   AF-A0A1X7GT35-F1
#
_cell.length_a   1.000
_cell.length_b   1.000
_cell.length_c   1.000
_cell.angle_alpha   90.00
_cell.angle_beta   90.00
_cell.angle_gamma   90.00
#
_symmetry.space_group_name_H-M   'P 1'
#
loop_
_entity.id
_entity.type
_entity.pdbx_description
1 polymer ?
#
loop_
_entity_poly.entity_id
_entity_poly.type
_entity_poly.pdbx_seq_one_letter_code
_entity_poly.pdbx_strand_id
1 'polypeptide(L)' 'MSKSTILIIIYILGLIFGAVVLDLWSAETSPKALLGIGWTTLLLIGLFITEKNEKN' A
#
# COMPACT_ATOMS: atom_id res chain seq x y z
N MET A 1 -3.92 15.76 -14.11
CA MET A 1 -3.27 15.21 -12.89
C MET A 1 -1.88 14.76 -13.27
N SER A 2 -0.85 15.09 -12.50
CA SER A 2 0.48 14.52 -12.74
C SER A 2 0.44 13.03 -12.39
N LYS A 3 1.29 12.23 -13.05
CA LYS A 3 1.45 10.80 -12.76
C LYS A 3 1.67 10.56 -11.25
N SER A 4 2.37 11.49 -10.60
CA SER A 4 2.62 11.52 -9.15
C SER A 4 1.34 11.64 -8.30
N THR A 5 0.34 12.42 -8.72
CA THR A 5 -0.91 12.56 -7.93
C THR A 5 -1.71 11.26 -7.91
N ILE A 6 -1.72 10.53 -9.02
CA ILE A 6 -2.40 9.22 -9.14
C ILE A 6 -1.72 8.21 -8.21
N LEU A 7 -0.39 8.23 -8.11
CA LEU A 7 0.35 7.36 -7.19
C LEU A 7 0.01 7.62 -5.73
N ILE A 8 -0.02 8.89 -5.34
CA ILE A 8 -0.30 9.30 -3.97
C ILE A 8 -1.72 8.88 -3.58
N ILE A 9 -2.68 8.97 -4.50
CA ILE A 9 -4.05 8.51 -4.26
C ILE A 9 -4.12 7.00 -4.07
N ILE A 10 -3.42 6.22 -4.89
CA ILE A 10 -3.33 4.75 -4.74
C ILE A 10 -2.68 4.37 -3.41
N TYR A 11 -1.64 5.11 -2.98
CA TYR A 11 -0.98 4.92 -1.70
C TYR A 11 -1.91 5.20 -0.50
N ILE A 12 -2.65 6.31 -0.54
CA ILE A 12 -3.59 6.69 0.53
C ILE A 12 -4.77 5.72 0.63
N LEU A 13 -5.36 5.33 -0.52
CA LEU A 13 -6.42 4.30 -0.55
C LEU A 13 -5.94 2.99 0.07
N GLY A 14 -4.67 2.66 -0.15
CA GLY A 14 -4.07 1.49 0.44
C GLY A 14 -3.90 1.55 1.95
N LEU A 15 -3.41 2.66 2.48
CA LEU A 15 -3.30 2.85 3.93
C LEU A 15 -4.66 2.82 4.62
N ILE A 16 -5.69 3.43 4.02
CA ILE A 16 -7.05 3.40 4.55
C ILE A 16 -7.59 1.97 4.55
N PHE A 17 -7.38 1.21 3.47
CA PHE A 17 -7.81 -0.19 3.40
C PHE A 17 -7.10 -1.05 4.46
N GLY A 18 -5.79 -0.90 4.62
CA GLY A 18 -5.01 -1.62 5.65
C GLY A 18 -5.43 -1.25 7.08
N ALA A 19 -5.74 0.02 7.34
CA ALA A 19 -6.18 0.46 8.67
C ALA A 19 -7.61 -0.04 9.02
N VAL A 20 -8.54 0.02 8.06
CA VAL A 20 -9.97 -0.26 8.31
C VAL A 20 -10.32 -1.75 8.17
N VAL A 21 -9.78 -2.44 7.17
CA VAL A 21 -10.15 -3.85 6.87
C VAL A 21 -9.35 -4.82 7.73
N LEU A 22 -8.07 -4.52 7.97
CA LEU A 22 -7.18 -5.41 8.73
C LEU A 22 -7.08 -5.04 10.21
N ASP A 23 -7.67 -3.91 10.61
CA ASP A 23 -7.59 -3.37 11.96
C ASP A 23 -6.12 -3.40 12.46
N LEU A 24 -5.21 -2.97 11.58
CA LEU A 24 -3.75 -3.15 11.70
C LEU A 24 -3.16 -2.43 12.93
N TRP A 25 -3.91 -1.46 13.46
CA TRP A 25 -3.58 -0.71 14.67
C TRP A 25 -4.06 -1.41 15.96
N SER A 26 -4.82 -2.49 15.83
CA SER A 26 -5.31 -3.28 16.96
C SER A 26 -4.18 -4.12 17.54
N ALA A 27 -3.98 -3.99 18.85
CA ALA A 27 -2.81 -4.47 19.58
C ALA A 27 -2.72 -6.02 19.75
N GLU A 28 -3.68 -6.78 19.20
CA GLU A 28 -3.66 -8.24 19.21
C GLU A 28 -2.83 -8.81 18.06
N THR A 29 -1.53 -8.95 18.30
CA THR A 29 -0.54 -9.42 17.33
C THR A 29 -0.44 -10.95 17.32
N SER A 30 -0.96 -11.61 16.27
CA SER A 30 -0.45 -12.93 15.84
C SER A 30 -0.59 -13.19 14.32
N PRO A 31 -1.76 -13.04 13.65
CA PRO A 31 -1.88 -13.27 12.19
C PRO A 31 -2.06 -11.99 11.35
N LYS A 32 -2.57 -10.91 11.95
CA LYS A 32 -2.89 -9.63 11.26
C LYS A 32 -1.63 -8.93 10.73
N ALA A 33 -0.49 -9.12 11.39
CA ALA A 33 0.80 -8.59 10.96
C ALA A 33 1.22 -9.13 9.58
N LEU A 34 0.92 -10.38 9.26
CA LEU A 34 1.23 -10.98 7.95
C LEU A 34 0.40 -10.36 6.82
N LEU A 35 -0.85 -9.98 7.11
CA LEU A 35 -1.69 -9.26 6.16
C LEU A 35 -1.18 -7.83 5.93
N GLY A 36 -0.64 -7.19 6.97
CA GLY A 36 0.08 -5.91 6.83
C GLY A 36 1.33 -6.02 5.94
N ILE A 37 2.09 -7.11 6.06
CA ILE A 37 3.23 -7.41 5.18
C ILE A 37 2.75 -7.63 3.74
N GLY A 38 1.69 -8.43 3.54
CA GLY A 38 1.10 -8.64 2.21
C GLY A 38 0.62 -7.33 1.57
N TRP A 39 0.06 -6.43 2.37
CA TRP A 39 -0.33 -5.10 1.92
C TRP A 39 0.87 -4.22 1.55
N THR A 40 1.95 -4.29 2.32
CA THR A 40 3.21 -3.58 2.02
C THR A 40 3.85 -4.11 0.73
N THR A 41 3.76 -5.42 0.47
CA THR A 41 4.25 -6.03 -0.78
C THR A 41 3.48 -5.52 -2.01
N LEU A 42 2.14 -5.37 -1.93
CA LEU A 42 1.35 -4.80 -3.02
C LEU A 42 1.73 -3.33 -3.33
N LEU A 43 2.01 -2.54 -2.30
CA LEU A 43 2.53 -1.18 -2.43
C LEU A 43 3.89 -1.18 -3.15
N LEU A 44 4.83 -2.04 -2.74
CA LEU A 44 6.15 -2.16 -3.37
C LEU A 44 6.07 -2.58 -4.83
N ILE A 45 5.15 -3.48 -5.19
CA ILE A 45 4.89 -3.86 -6.59
C ILE A 45 4.36 -2.66 -7.39
N GLY A 46 3.43 -1.89 -6.82
CA GLY A 46 2.92 -0.67 -7.44
C GLY A 46 4.02 0.39 -7.66
N LEU A 47 4.90 0.57 -6.68
CA LEU A 47 6.05 1.47 -6.77
C LEU A 47 7.01 1.04 -7.89
N PHE A 48 7.34 -0.26 -7.93
CA PHE A 48 8.22 -0.84 -8.94
C PHE A 48 7.67 -0.68 -10.37
N ILE A 49 6.38 -0.94 -10.58
CA ILE A 49 5.72 -0.77 -11.89
C ILE A 49 5.70 0.71 -12.30
N THR A 50 5.53 1.61 -11.34
CA THR A 50 5.52 3.05 -11.59
C THR A 50 6.91 3.56 -11.96
N GLU A 51 7.92 3.29 -11.14
CA GLU A 51 9.30 3.71 -11.42
C GLU A 51 9.82 3.15 -12.74
N LYS A 52 9.43 1.90 -13.09
CA LYS A 52 9.76 1.32 -14.39
C LYS A 52 9.12 2.06 -15.57
N ASN A 53 7.94 2.66 -15.38
CA ASN A 53 7.24 3.45 -16.40
C ASN A 53 7.65 4.93 -16.44
N GLU A 54 8.35 5.43 -15.42
CA GLU A 54 8.87 6.81 -15.38
C GLU A 54 10.24 6.95 -16.06
N LYS A 55 10.95 5.84 -16.27
CA LYS A 55 12.24 5.80 -16.98
C LYS A 55 12.18 5.71 -18.52
N ASN A 56 11.02 5.92 -19.14
CA ASN A 56 10.90 6.08 -20.60
C ASN A 56 10.63 7.53 -20.99
#